data_AF-A0A943G8R5-F1
#
_entry.id   AF-A0A943G8R5-F1
#
_cell.length_a   1.000
_cell.length_b   1.000
_cell.length_c   1.000
_cell.angle_alpha   90.00
_cell.angle_beta   90.00
_cell.angle_gamma   90.00
#
_symmetry.space_group_name_H-M   'P 1'
#
loop_
_entity.id
_entity.type
_entity.pdbx_description
1 polymer ?
#
loop_
_entity_poly.entity_id
_entity_poly.type
_entity_poly.pdbx_seq_one_letter_code
_entity_poly.pdbx_strand_id
1 'polypeptide(L)'
;MKWTTKKLKYLSDHADEGAEAVAEALGCSPHAVEVQASRYGISLRKVWQCPKCGMRVRKPLSPKTGWCASCSKELRNEEIAEEVRELEEEVRREERVNRERQRLYSAKHRHKKTLKKLRSK
;
A
#
# COMPACT_ATOMS: atom_id res chain seq x y z
N MET A 1 -13.28 9.52 42.22
CA MET A 1 -14.28 9.14 41.19
C MET A 1 -14.76 7.71 41.47
N LYS A 2 -16.06 7.40 41.32
CA LYS A 2 -16.60 6.03 41.45
C LYS A 2 -16.89 5.44 40.07
N TRP A 3 -16.41 4.23 39.81
CA TRP A 3 -16.74 3.46 38.61
C TRP A 3 -18.08 2.75 38.79
N THR A 4 -19.11 3.23 38.08
CA THR A 4 -20.44 2.62 38.08
C THR A 4 -20.56 1.58 36.97
N THR A 5 -21.58 0.72 37.05
CA THR A 5 -21.89 -0.27 36.01
C THR A 5 -22.11 0.39 34.63
N LYS A 6 -22.69 1.60 34.59
CA LYS A 6 -22.85 2.36 33.35
C LYS A 6 -21.50 2.76 32.74
N LYS A 7 -20.55 3.22 33.57
CA LYS A 7 -19.20 3.58 33.10
C LYS A 7 -18.41 2.35 32.68
N LEU A 8 -18.57 1.23 33.36
CA LEU A 8 -17.98 -0.05 32.96
C LEU A 8 -18.54 -0.56 31.63
N LYS A 9 -19.85 -0.45 31.42
CA LYS A 9 -20.48 -0.75 30.13
C LYS A 9 -19.92 0.14 29.02
N TYR A 10 -19.88 1.45 29.25
CA TYR A 10 -19.30 2.40 28.29
C TYR A 10 -17.83 2.07 27.95
N LEU A 11 -17.02 1.76 28.97
CA LEU A 11 -15.63 1.33 28.78
C LEU A 11 -15.51 0.09 27.89
N SER A 12 -16.40 -0.90 28.07
CA SER A 12 -16.41 -2.12 27.26
C SER A 12 -16.87 -1.86 25.84
N ASP A 13 -17.92 -1.05 25.66
CA ASP A 13 -18.55 -0.78 24.37
C ASP A 13 -17.65 0.09 23.46
N HIS A 14 -16.81 0.96 24.05
CA HIS A 14 -15.93 1.92 23.35
C HIS A 14 -14.43 1.62 23.52
N ALA A 15 -14.06 0.41 23.94
CA ALA A 15 -12.67 0.06 24.22
C ALA A 15 -11.74 0.22 23.00
N ASP A 16 -12.28 0.08 21.79
CA ASP A 16 -11.55 0.19 20.53
C ASP A 16 -11.29 1.63 20.06
N GLU A 17 -11.83 2.63 20.74
CA GLU A 17 -11.51 4.05 20.52
C GLU A 17 -10.22 4.44 21.29
N GLY A 18 -9.85 3.65 22.30
CA GLY A 18 -8.65 3.82 23.12
C GLY A 18 -8.86 4.64 24.39
N ALA A 19 -7.86 4.61 25.26
CA ALA A 19 -7.96 5.16 26.63
C ALA A 19 -8.31 6.66 26.66
N GLU A 20 -7.74 7.45 25.76
CA GLU A 20 -7.94 8.91 25.70
C GLU A 20 -9.39 9.29 25.37
N ALA A 21 -9.96 8.69 24.32
CA ALA A 21 -11.33 8.98 23.89
C ALA A 21 -12.35 8.57 24.97
N VAL A 22 -12.15 7.39 25.56
CA VAL A 22 -13.00 6.91 26.65
C VAL A 22 -12.88 7.81 27.89
N ALA A 23 -11.67 8.30 28.19
CA ALA A 23 -11.44 9.18 29.32
C ALA A 23 -12.10 10.55 29.14
N GLU A 24 -12.02 11.12 27.94
CA GLU A 24 -12.68 12.36 27.55
C GLU A 24 -14.20 12.24 27.72
N ALA A 25 -14.81 11.18 27.18
CA ALA A 25 -16.24 10.95 27.29
C ALA A 25 -16.73 10.69 28.73
N LEU A 26 -15.91 10.02 29.57
CA LEU A 26 -16.25 9.71 30.96
C LEU A 26 -15.91 10.82 31.96
N GLY A 27 -15.22 11.87 31.52
CA GLY A 27 -14.74 12.98 32.34
C GLY A 27 -13.70 12.54 33.37
N CYS A 28 -12.73 11.71 32.97
CA CYS A 28 -11.67 11.23 33.85
C CYS A 28 -10.30 11.23 33.19
N SER A 29 -9.26 10.81 33.92
CA SER A 29 -7.92 10.70 33.36
C SER A 29 -7.76 9.40 32.55
N PRO A 30 -6.96 9.41 31.46
CA PRO A 30 -6.61 8.19 30.71
C PRO A 30 -6.05 7.09 31.60
N HIS A 31 -5.22 7.44 32.57
CA HIS A 31 -4.67 6.49 33.53
C HIS A 31 -5.75 5.76 34.36
N ALA A 32 -6.82 6.46 34.76
CA ALA A 32 -7.92 5.81 35.48
C ALA A 32 -8.65 4.79 34.61
N VAL A 33 -8.77 5.07 33.30
CA VAL A 33 -9.33 4.15 32.30
C VAL A 33 -8.44 2.92 32.13
N GLU A 34 -7.12 3.10 32.01
CA GLU A 34 -6.14 2.01 31.88
C GLU A 34 -6.16 1.07 33.08
N VAL A 35 -6.14 1.62 34.31
CA VAL A 35 -6.23 0.83 35.54
C VAL A 35 -7.50 0.01 35.58
N GLN A 36 -8.64 0.62 35.20
CA GLN A 36 -9.91 -0.07 35.22
C GLN A 36 -10.02 -1.13 34.12
N ALA A 37 -9.55 -0.83 32.91
CA ALA A 37 -9.53 -1.79 31.82
C ALA A 37 -8.66 -3.01 32.16
N SER A 38 -7.48 -2.78 32.74
CA SER A 38 -6.59 -3.85 33.24
C SER A 38 -7.28 -4.72 34.29
N ARG A 39 -7.96 -4.10 35.27
CA ARG A 39 -8.69 -4.81 36.33
C ARG A 39 -9.82 -5.72 35.81
N TYR A 40 -10.44 -5.36 34.69
CA TYR A 40 -11.54 -6.09 34.07
C TYR A 40 -11.14 -6.90 32.83
N GLY A 41 -9.83 -6.94 32.49
CA GLY A 41 -9.33 -7.68 31.33
C GLY A 41 -9.75 -7.09 29.97
N ILE A 42 -10.09 -5.81 29.92
CA ILE A 42 -10.55 -5.12 28.70
C ILE A 42 -9.32 -4.56 27.95
N SER A 43 -9.21 -4.88 26.66
CA SER A 43 -8.14 -4.34 25.81
C SER A 43 -8.53 -2.97 25.27
N LEU A 44 -7.74 -1.94 25.59
CA LEU A 44 -7.90 -0.56 25.06
C LEU A 44 -7.19 -0.33 23.72
N ARG A 45 -6.92 -1.41 22.98
CA ARG A 45 -6.17 -1.31 21.72
C ARG A 45 -7.08 -0.69 20.66
N LYS A 46 -6.65 0.45 20.11
CA LYS A 46 -7.38 1.13 19.05
C LYS A 46 -7.61 0.22 17.83
N VAL A 47 -8.83 0.22 17.32
CA VAL A 47 -9.23 -0.49 16.10
C VAL A 47 -9.90 0.51 15.16
N TRP A 48 -9.58 0.42 13.88
CA TRP A 48 -10.16 1.25 12.84
C TRP A 48 -10.96 0.38 11.88
N GLN A 49 -12.11 0.86 11.42
CA GLN A 49 -12.86 0.21 10.36
C GLN A 49 -12.51 0.83 9.01
N CYS A 50 -12.08 0.00 8.05
CA CYS A 50 -11.79 0.50 6.72
C CYS A 50 -13.09 0.82 5.97
N PRO A 51 -13.27 2.03 5.43
CA PRO A 51 -14.49 2.39 4.70
C PRO A 51 -14.61 1.70 3.33
N LYS A 52 -13.49 1.28 2.71
CA LYS A 52 -13.50 0.59 1.40
C LYS A 52 -13.97 -0.86 1.53
N CYS A 53 -13.44 -1.61 2.49
CA CYS A 53 -13.67 -3.06 2.59
C CYS A 53 -14.41 -3.50 3.87
N GLY A 54 -14.74 -2.58 4.77
CA GLY A 54 -15.44 -2.87 6.03
C GLY A 54 -14.61 -3.58 7.10
N MET A 55 -13.38 -4.01 6.79
CA MET A 55 -12.53 -4.76 7.70
C MET A 55 -12.06 -3.91 8.89
N ARG A 56 -12.13 -4.49 10.09
CA ARG A 56 -11.55 -3.93 11.31
C ARG A 56 -10.04 -4.21 11.35
N VAL A 57 -9.24 -3.16 11.44
CA VAL A 57 -7.77 -3.22 11.41
C VAL A 57 -7.17 -2.59 12.66
N ARG A 58 -6.01 -3.09 13.08
CA ARG A 58 -5.28 -2.62 14.27
C ARG A 58 -4.17 -1.62 13.96
N LYS A 59 -4.00 -1.29 12.68
CA LYS A 59 -3.11 -0.22 12.22
C LYS A 59 -3.99 0.95 11.81
N PRO A 60 -3.56 2.20 12.07
CA PRO A 60 -4.24 3.37 11.56
C PRO A 60 -4.47 3.28 10.06
N LEU A 61 -5.58 3.85 9.61
CA LEU A 61 -5.85 4.01 8.19
C LEU A 61 -4.81 4.95 7.58
N SER A 62 -4.48 4.73 6.31
CA SER A 62 -3.54 5.55 5.57
C SER A 62 -4.01 7.01 5.55
N PRO A 63 -3.17 7.99 5.89
CA PRO A 63 -3.55 9.40 5.87
C PRO A 63 -3.83 9.91 4.45
N LYS A 64 -3.27 9.26 3.42
CA LYS A 64 -3.45 9.66 2.02
C LYS A 64 -4.76 9.16 1.43
N THR A 65 -5.13 7.91 1.71
CA THR A 65 -6.28 7.23 1.08
C THR A 65 -7.47 7.06 2.02
N GLY A 66 -7.26 7.24 3.34
CA GLY A 66 -8.27 6.91 4.35
C GLY A 66 -8.58 5.42 4.46
N TRP A 67 -7.76 4.53 3.86
CA TRP A 67 -8.05 3.09 3.79
C TRP A 67 -7.05 2.26 4.58
N CYS A 68 -7.39 0.98 4.80
CA CYS A 68 -6.44 0.05 5.41
C CYS A 68 -5.24 -0.18 4.49
N ALA A 69 -4.18 -0.76 5.06
CA ALA A 69 -2.94 -1.02 4.34
C ALA A 69 -3.15 -1.90 3.10
N SER A 70 -4.01 -2.94 3.17
CA SER A 70 -4.29 -3.82 2.04
C SER A 70 -4.99 -3.08 0.91
N CYS A 71 -6.07 -2.35 1.22
CA CYS A 71 -6.81 -1.59 0.23
C CYS A 71 -6.01 -0.46 -0.42
N SER A 72 -5.09 0.15 0.33
CA SER A 72 -4.16 1.15 -0.22
C SER A 72 -3.10 0.51 -1.13
N LYS A 73 -2.66 -0.72 -0.82
CA LYS A 73 -1.77 -1.49 -1.69
C LYS A 73 -2.46 -1.94 -2.97
N GLU A 74 -3.72 -2.36 -2.90
CA GLU A 74 -4.51 -2.69 -4.09
C GLU A 74 -4.56 -1.52 -5.07
N LEU A 75 -4.87 -0.31 -4.57
CA LEU A 75 -4.84 0.89 -5.41
C LEU A 75 -3.47 1.10 -6.06
N ARG A 76 -2.39 0.95 -5.27
CA ARG A 76 -1.03 1.07 -5.80
C ARG A 76 -0.68 -0.02 -6.81
N ASN A 77 -1.22 -1.22 -6.67
CA ASN A 77 -1.00 -2.31 -7.63
C ASN A 77 -1.62 -1.98 -8.98
N GLU A 78 -2.77 -1.30 -9.01
CA GLU A 78 -3.41 -0.84 -10.25
C GLU A 78 -2.52 0.18 -10.98
N GLU A 79 -1.99 1.17 -10.24
CA GLU A 79 -1.02 2.15 -10.76
C GLU A 79 0.22 1.45 -11.32
N ILE A 80 0.84 0.54 -10.55
CA ILE A 80 2.02 -0.22 -10.98
C ILE A 80 1.69 -1.06 -12.22
N ALA A 81 0.50 -1.66 -12.31
CA ALA A 81 0.12 -2.46 -13.46
C ALA A 81 0.03 -1.61 -14.74
N GLU A 82 -0.33 -0.33 -14.64
CA GLU A 82 -0.27 0.61 -15.75
C GLU A 82 1.16 0.96 -16.14
N GLU A 83 2.00 1.34 -15.17
CA GLU A 83 3.43 1.61 -15.37
C GLU A 83 4.14 0.42 -16.04
N VAL A 84 3.82 -0.81 -15.62
CA VAL A 84 4.37 -2.04 -16.23
C VAL A 84 3.96 -2.18 -17.69
N ARG A 85 2.69 -1.89 -18.03
CA ARG A 85 2.23 -1.98 -19.43
C ARG A 85 2.97 -1.00 -20.34
N GLU A 86 3.17 0.23 -19.87
CA GLU A 86 3.92 1.26 -20.62
C GLU A 86 5.37 0.83 -20.84
N LEU A 87 6.04 0.35 -19.80
CA LEU A 87 7.42 -0.13 -19.88
C LEU A 87 7.55 -1.35 -20.80
N GLU A 88 6.61 -2.29 -20.75
CA GLU A 88 6.62 -3.44 -21.66
C GLU A 88 6.50 -3.02 -23.13
N GLU A 89 5.68 -2.02 -23.45
CA GLU A 89 5.56 -1.51 -24.81
C GLU A 89 6.85 -0.82 -25.28
N GLU A 90 7.47 -0.02 -24.42
CA GLU A 90 8.74 0.63 -24.71
C GLU A 90 9.85 -0.39 -24.97
N VAL A 91 9.96 -1.41 -24.12
CA VAL A 91 10.91 -2.52 -24.31
C VAL A 91 10.67 -3.23 -25.64
N ARG A 92 9.42 -3.58 -25.96
CA ARG A 92 9.09 -4.24 -27.25
C ARG A 92 9.47 -3.36 -28.44
N ARG A 93 9.24 -2.05 -28.36
CA ARG A 93 9.62 -1.10 -29.40
C ARG A 93 11.13 -1.09 -29.60
N GLU A 94 11.89 -0.99 -28.52
CA GLU A 94 13.35 -1.00 -28.57
C GLU A 94 13.91 -2.31 -29.10
N GLU A 95 13.39 -3.45 -28.67
CA GLU A 95 13.80 -4.76 -29.20
C GLU A 95 13.60 -4.86 -30.71
N ARG A 96 12.46 -4.38 -31.22
CA ARG A 96 12.17 -4.35 -32.66
C ARG A 96 13.15 -3.45 -33.42
N VAL A 97 13.42 -2.25 -32.91
CA VAL A 97 14.37 -1.30 -33.51
C VAL A 97 15.78 -1.88 -33.52
N ASN A 98 16.23 -2.45 -32.39
CA ASN A 98 17.56 -3.03 -32.26
C ASN A 98 17.75 -4.26 -33.15
N ARG A 99 16.71 -5.11 -33.28
CA ARG A 99 16.72 -6.25 -34.20
C ARG A 99 16.87 -5.82 -35.66
N GLU A 100 16.09 -4.84 -36.11
CA GLU A 100 16.19 -4.33 -37.47
C GLU A 100 17.53 -3.63 -37.71
N ARG A 101 18.02 -2.85 -36.74
CA ARG A 101 19.35 -2.25 -36.78
C ARG A 101 20.41 -3.34 -37.01
N GLN A 102 20.41 -4.40 -36.21
CA GLN A 102 21.38 -5.48 -36.33
C GLN A 102 21.31 -6.20 -37.69
N ARG A 103 20.09 -6.40 -38.22
CA ARG A 103 19.87 -6.96 -39.57
C ARG A 103 20.52 -6.08 -40.64
N LEU A 104 20.27 -4.77 -40.59
CA LEU A 104 20.82 -3.79 -41.53
C LEU A 104 22.35 -3.69 -41.43
N TYR A 105 22.91 -3.66 -40.22
CA TYR A 105 24.38 -3.68 -40.03
C TYR A 105 25.00 -4.92 -40.67
N SER A 106 24.39 -6.09 -40.45
CA SER A 106 24.86 -7.36 -41.02
C SER A 106 24.82 -7.34 -42.55
N ALA A 107 23.72 -6.86 -43.14
CA ALA A 107 23.58 -6.73 -44.59
C ALA A 107 24.60 -5.75 -45.17
N LYS A 108 24.73 -4.55 -44.60
CA LYS A 108 25.73 -3.54 -44.97
C LYS A 108 27.14 -4.12 -44.95
N HIS A 109 27.48 -4.84 -43.89
CA HIS A 109 28.79 -5.48 -43.76
C HIS A 109 29.05 -6.51 -44.88
N ARG A 110 28.09 -7.39 -45.16
CA ARG A 110 28.17 -8.36 -46.28
C ARG A 110 28.39 -7.66 -47.62
N HIS A 111 27.60 -6.64 -47.94
CA HIS A 111 27.73 -5.90 -49.20
C HIS A 111 29.07 -5.17 -49.31
N LYS A 112 29.55 -4.52 -48.24
CA LYS A 112 30.89 -3.92 -48.23
C LYS A 112 31.99 -4.95 -48.51
N LYS A 113 31.89 -6.14 -47.92
CA LYS A 113 32.83 -7.24 -48.16
C LYS A 113 32.82 -7.69 -49.62
N THR A 114 31.64 -7.85 -50.22
CA THR A 114 31.50 -8.19 -51.65
C THR A 114 32.08 -7.11 -52.54
N LEU A 115 31.75 -5.84 -52.29
CA LEU A 115 32.25 -4.71 -53.07
C LEU A 115 33.79 -4.61 -53.02
N LYS A 116 34.39 -4.83 -51.85
CA LYS A 116 35.85 -4.85 -51.70
C LYS A 116 36.50 -5.92 -52.59
N LYS A 117 35.92 -7.12 -52.65
CA LYS A 117 36.43 -8.22 -53.50
C LYS A 117 36.31 -7.93 -55.00
N LEU A 118 35.22 -7.26 -55.41
CA LEU A 118 35.03 -6.88 -56.82
C LEU A 118 36.01 -5.79 -57.26
N ARG A 119 36.35 -4.85 -56.37
CA ARG A 119 37.28 -3.74 -56.67
C ARG A 119 38.76 -4.14 -56.59
N SER A 120 39.08 -5.34 -56.11
CA SER A 120 40.44 -5.86 -56.00
C SER A 120 40.81 -6.87 -57.08
N LYS A 121 39.93 -7.09 -58.06
CA LYS A 121 40.18 -7.87 -59.29
C LYS A 121 40.26 -6.90 -60.46
#